data_AF-A0A962R949-F1
#
_entry.id   AF-A0A962R949-F1
#
_cell.length_a   1.000
_cell.length_b   1.000
_cell.length_c   1.000
_cell.angle_alpha   90.00
_cell.angle_beta   90.00
_cell.angle_gamma   90.00
#
_symmetry.space_group_name_H-M   'P 1'
#
loop_
_entity.id
_entity.type
_entity.pdbx_description
1 polymer ?
#
loop_
_entity_poly.entity_id
_entity_poly.type
_entity_poly.pdbx_seq_one_letter_code
_entity_poly.pdbx_strand_id
1 'polypeptide(L)'
;MNKPQIQTRVDPYVLAEAKPHSFIFTIDGALPPAICETMINRFEANPDQQYLGRIGQDAHSDRSIKRSTDLVVSNKPDWKDIDGFLFKSLALAMREFRERYPYFKGPFKDSGYAIQRTDVGEHYHWHIDGG
;
A
#
# COMPACT_ATOMS: atom_id res chain seq x y z
N MET A 1 -9.16 -8.46 -26.79
CA MET A 1 -9.83 -8.85 -25.52
C MET A 1 -9.87 -7.62 -24.63
N ASN A 2 -11.06 -7.05 -24.40
CA ASN A 2 -11.22 -5.93 -23.47
C ASN A 2 -10.90 -6.42 -22.07
N LYS A 3 -9.81 -5.93 -21.47
CA LYS A 3 -9.55 -6.15 -20.05
C LYS A 3 -10.72 -5.53 -19.28
N PRO A 4 -11.38 -6.24 -18.35
CA PRO A 4 -12.41 -5.64 -17.52
C PRO A 4 -11.84 -4.38 -16.88
N GLN A 5 -12.53 -3.26 -17.12
CA GLN A 5 -12.12 -1.96 -16.63
C GLN A 5 -12.42 -1.95 -15.13
N ILE A 6 -11.43 -2.34 -14.31
CA ILE A 6 -11.63 -2.39 -12.87
C ILE A 6 -11.75 -0.96 -12.33
N GLN A 7 -12.92 -0.65 -11.78
CA GLN A 7 -13.21 0.61 -11.12
C GLN A 7 -12.67 0.56 -9.70
N THR A 8 -11.49 1.14 -9.47
CA THR A 8 -10.88 1.27 -8.14
C THR A 8 -11.41 2.45 -7.35
N ARG A 9 -12.09 3.40 -8.02
CA ARG A 9 -12.71 4.56 -7.37
C ARG A 9 -14.00 4.15 -6.68
N VAL A 10 -14.07 4.43 -5.38
CA VAL A 10 -15.29 4.38 -4.58
C VAL A 10 -15.72 5.81 -4.29
N ASP A 11 -17.00 6.13 -4.54
CA ASP A 11 -17.55 7.44 -4.20
C ASP A 11 -18.27 7.39 -2.83
N PRO A 12 -18.25 8.48 -2.04
CA PRO A 12 -17.60 9.76 -2.34
C PRO A 12 -16.07 9.69 -2.24
N TYR A 13 -15.37 10.20 -3.25
CA TYR A 13 -13.91 10.23 -3.28
C TYR A 13 -13.39 11.60 -2.86
N VAL A 14 -13.05 11.76 -1.57
CA VAL A 14 -12.65 13.05 -0.99
C VAL A 14 -11.25 12.93 -0.39
N LEU A 15 -10.32 13.74 -0.92
CA LEU A 15 -9.00 13.91 -0.35
C LEU A 15 -9.04 14.96 0.77
N ALA A 16 -8.82 14.53 2.01
CA ALA A 16 -8.84 15.38 3.19
C ALA A 16 -7.50 15.32 3.95
N GLU A 17 -7.06 16.45 4.49
CA GLU A 17 -5.94 16.45 5.44
C GLU A 17 -6.43 15.88 6.77
N ALA A 18 -5.73 14.89 7.32
CA ALA A 18 -6.16 14.17 8.52
C ALA A 18 -6.29 15.10 9.73
N LYS A 19 -5.37 16.07 9.85
CA LYS A 19 -5.42 17.19 10.82
C LYS A 19 -4.76 18.42 10.19
N PRO A 20 -5.17 19.65 10.54
CA PRO A 20 -4.51 20.85 10.05
C PRO A 20 -2.99 20.81 10.30
N HIS A 21 -2.20 21.08 9.26
CA HIS A 21 -0.73 21.11 9.30
C HIS A 21 -0.06 19.77 9.65
N SER A 22 -0.75 18.66 9.42
CA SER A 22 -0.17 17.32 9.63
C SER A 22 0.64 16.84 8.43
N PHE A 23 0.40 17.41 7.24
CA PHE A 23 0.92 16.91 5.97
C PHE A 23 0.50 15.45 5.65
N ILE A 24 -0.48 14.91 6.38
CA ILE A 24 -1.04 13.58 6.17
C ILE A 24 -2.39 13.74 5.51
N PHE A 25 -2.57 13.09 4.36
CA PHE A 25 -3.81 13.14 3.58
C PHE A 25 -4.44 11.76 3.48
N THR A 26 -5.76 11.74 3.60
CA THR A 26 -6.57 10.53 3.68
C THR A 26 -7.71 10.59 2.67
N ILE A 27 -8.08 9.42 2.16
CA ILE A 27 -9.25 9.19 1.33
C ILE A 27 -9.97 7.98 1.93
N ASP A 28 -11.17 8.20 2.46
CA ASP A 28 -12.01 7.12 2.95
C ASP A 28 -12.49 6.27 1.76
N GLY A 29 -12.43 4.95 1.91
CA GLY A 29 -12.84 4.03 0.84
C GLY A 29 -11.92 4.07 -0.39
N ALA A 30 -10.63 4.42 -0.25
CA ALA A 30 -9.68 4.47 -1.36
C ALA A 30 -9.60 3.16 -2.18
N LEU A 31 -9.91 2.01 -1.56
CA LEU A 31 -10.00 0.70 -2.20
C LEU A 31 -11.41 0.11 -2.01
N PRO A 32 -11.97 -0.57 -3.02
CA PRO A 32 -13.22 -1.30 -2.87
C PRO A 32 -13.10 -2.43 -1.82
N PRO A 33 -14.10 -2.63 -0.94
CA PRO A 33 -14.04 -3.65 0.11
C PRO A 33 -13.72 -5.07 -0.41
N ALA A 34 -14.30 -5.46 -1.55
CA ALA A 34 -14.04 -6.76 -2.16
C ALA A 34 -12.56 -6.96 -2.57
N ILE A 35 -11.86 -5.89 -2.95
CA ILE A 35 -10.42 -5.96 -3.27
C ILE A 35 -9.62 -6.13 -1.98
N CYS A 36 -10.00 -5.43 -0.90
CA CYS A 36 -9.39 -5.61 0.42
C CYS A 36 -9.53 -7.06 0.92
N GLU A 37 -10.74 -7.62 0.87
CA GLU A 37 -11.00 -9.03 1.22
C GLU A 37 -10.21 -10.00 0.35
N THR A 38 -10.10 -9.73 -0.96
CA THR A 38 -9.30 -10.56 -1.87
C THR A 38 -7.82 -10.58 -1.47
N MET A 39 -7.25 -9.42 -1.14
CA MET A 39 -5.86 -9.32 -0.69
C MET A 39 -5.62 -10.10 0.60
N ILE A 40 -6.53 -9.97 1.59
CA ILE A 40 -6.45 -10.67 2.86
C ILE A 40 -6.54 -12.18 2.64
N ASN A 41 -7.57 -12.66 1.96
CA ASN A 41 -7.78 -14.09 1.73
C ASN A 41 -6.62 -14.72 0.95
N ARG A 42 -6.08 -14.01 -0.05
CA ARG A 42 -4.93 -14.49 -0.82
C ARG A 42 -3.65 -14.49 0.01
N PHE A 43 -3.45 -13.51 0.88
CA PHE A 43 -2.30 -13.47 1.79
C PHE A 43 -2.33 -14.69 2.71
N GLU A 44 -3.46 -14.93 3.38
CA GLU A 44 -3.64 -16.07 4.30
C GLU A 44 -3.52 -17.44 3.61
N ALA A 45 -3.95 -17.55 2.35
CA ALA A 45 -3.86 -18.79 1.57
C ALA A 45 -2.44 -19.10 1.07
N ASN A 46 -1.48 -18.17 1.17
CA ASN A 46 -0.13 -18.32 0.59
C ASN A 46 1.00 -18.12 1.63
N PRO A 47 1.05 -18.91 2.73
CA PRO A 47 2.06 -18.76 3.78
C PRO A 47 3.49 -18.96 3.26
N ASP A 48 3.70 -19.82 2.25
CA ASP A 48 5.02 -20.09 1.68
C ASP A 48 5.65 -18.89 0.96
N GLN A 49 4.85 -17.86 0.67
CA GLN A 49 5.31 -16.63 0.04
C GLN A 49 5.63 -15.51 1.05
N GLN A 50 5.27 -15.72 2.31
CA GLN A 50 5.43 -14.77 3.39
C GLN A 50 6.81 -14.88 4.03
N TYR A 51 7.27 -13.82 4.67
CA TYR A 51 8.52 -13.79 5.42
C TYR A 51 8.43 -12.87 6.63
N LEU A 52 9.36 -13.01 7.58
CA LEU A 52 9.42 -12.13 8.75
C LEU A 52 9.77 -10.70 8.33
N GLY A 53 9.15 -9.72 8.98
CA GLY A 53 9.39 -8.29 8.72
C GLY A 53 10.88 -7.92 8.71
N ARG A 54 11.26 -7.12 7.70
CA ARG A 54 12.63 -6.66 7.48
C ARG A 54 12.73 -5.14 7.62
N ILE A 55 13.91 -4.64 8.01
CA ILE A 55 14.24 -3.24 8.26
C ILE A 55 15.42 -2.78 7.40
N GLY A 56 15.42 -1.49 7.06
CA GLY A 56 16.49 -0.83 6.31
C GLY A 56 16.64 -1.30 4.86
N GLN A 57 17.55 -0.65 4.14
CA GLN A 57 17.83 -0.96 2.73
C GLN A 57 18.46 -2.34 2.55
N ASP A 58 19.22 -2.83 3.53
CA ASP A 58 19.84 -4.16 3.51
C ASP A 58 18.86 -5.29 3.88
N ALA A 59 17.59 -4.96 4.12
CA ALA A 59 16.53 -5.89 4.46
C ALA A 59 16.89 -6.83 5.65
N HIS A 60 17.46 -6.24 6.70
CA HIS A 60 17.87 -6.94 7.91
C HIS A 60 16.65 -7.37 8.75
N SER A 61 16.75 -8.46 9.50
CA SER A 61 15.68 -8.95 10.37
C SER A 61 16.05 -8.73 11.84
N ASP A 62 15.46 -7.72 12.48
CA ASP A 62 15.53 -7.48 13.92
C ASP A 62 14.12 -7.44 14.52
N ARG A 63 13.77 -8.52 15.24
CA ARG A 63 12.45 -8.70 15.86
C ARG A 63 12.20 -7.78 17.06
N SER A 64 13.24 -7.16 17.61
CA SER A 64 13.08 -6.13 18.64
C SER A 64 12.60 -4.81 18.03
N ILE A 65 12.92 -4.55 16.75
CA ILE A 65 12.55 -3.32 16.04
C ILE A 65 11.26 -3.50 15.22
N LYS A 66 11.19 -4.56 14.41
CA LYS A 66 10.05 -4.88 13.55
C LYS A 66 9.63 -6.34 13.76
N ARG A 67 8.39 -6.52 14.17
CA ARG A 67 7.72 -7.80 14.31
C ARG A 67 6.46 -7.76 13.46
N SER A 68 6.48 -8.49 12.36
CA SER A 68 5.36 -8.62 11.43
C SER A 68 5.60 -9.81 10.50
N THR A 69 4.54 -10.19 9.77
CA THR A 69 4.63 -11.08 8.61
C THR A 69 4.41 -10.28 7.34
N ASP A 70 5.36 -10.32 6.41
CA ASP A 70 5.41 -9.47 5.23
C ASP A 70 5.35 -10.30 3.94
N LEU A 71 4.85 -9.69 2.87
CA LEU A 71 4.85 -10.22 1.50
C LEU A 71 4.95 -9.06 0.50
N VAL A 72 6.02 -9.03 -0.31
CA VAL A 72 6.09 -8.15 -1.49
C VAL A 72 5.23 -8.74 -2.61
N VAL A 73 4.33 -7.95 -3.18
CA VAL A 73 3.40 -8.39 -4.23
C VAL A 73 3.91 -8.08 -5.64
N SER A 74 4.63 -6.97 -5.83
CA SER A 74 4.93 -6.43 -7.17
C SER A 74 5.86 -7.29 -8.03
N ASN A 75 6.58 -8.24 -7.44
CA ASN A 75 7.49 -9.15 -8.16
C ASN A 75 6.91 -10.56 -8.35
N LYS A 76 5.62 -10.78 -8.04
CA LYS A 76 4.99 -12.10 -8.05
C LYS A 76 3.93 -12.20 -9.15
N PRO A 77 4.04 -13.14 -10.11
CA PRO A 77 3.09 -13.26 -11.22
C PRO A 77 1.63 -13.48 -10.80
N ASP A 78 1.42 -14.22 -9.72
CA ASP A 78 0.13 -14.55 -9.09
C ASP A 78 -0.49 -13.38 -8.28
N TRP A 79 0.23 -12.27 -8.15
CA TRP A 79 -0.22 -11.03 -7.50
C TRP A 79 -0.34 -9.84 -8.46
N LYS A 80 -0.12 -10.05 -9.75
CA LYS A 80 -0.08 -8.99 -10.78
C LYS A 80 -1.37 -8.17 -10.87
N ASP A 81 -2.52 -8.80 -10.60
CA ASP A 81 -3.81 -8.12 -10.52
C ASP A 81 -3.88 -7.17 -9.30
N ILE A 82 -3.47 -7.64 -8.12
CA ILE A 82 -3.41 -6.85 -6.89
C ILE A 82 -2.46 -5.66 -7.03
N ASP A 83 -1.26 -5.88 -7.58
CA ASP A 83 -0.30 -4.82 -7.91
C ASP A 83 -0.95 -3.75 -8.80
N GLY A 84 -1.65 -4.17 -9.85
CA GLY A 84 -2.38 -3.26 -10.74
C GLY A 84 -3.52 -2.51 -10.06
N PHE A 85 -4.17 -3.07 -9.03
CA PHE A 85 -5.19 -2.36 -8.25
C PHE A 85 -4.59 -1.29 -7.36
N LEU A 86 -3.53 -1.64 -6.64
CA LEU A 86 -2.83 -0.71 -5.76
C LEU A 86 -2.25 0.46 -6.56
N PHE A 87 -1.62 0.19 -7.71
CA PHE A 87 -1.12 1.23 -8.62
C PHE A 87 -2.21 2.19 -9.08
N LYS A 88 -3.35 1.66 -9.56
CA LYS A 88 -4.45 2.52 -10.04
C LYS A 88 -5.08 3.33 -8.92
N SER A 89 -5.24 2.73 -7.74
CA SER A 89 -5.75 3.41 -6.54
C SER A 89 -4.84 4.56 -6.13
N LEU A 90 -3.52 4.31 -6.03
CA LEU A 90 -2.55 5.34 -5.68
C LEU A 90 -2.46 6.43 -6.75
N ALA A 91 -2.45 6.06 -8.03
CA ALA A 91 -2.43 7.02 -9.14
C ALA A 91 -3.63 7.97 -9.12
N LEU A 92 -4.82 7.49 -8.73
CA LEU A 92 -6.00 8.31 -8.55
C LEU A 92 -5.82 9.33 -7.42
N ALA A 93 -5.36 8.89 -6.25
CA ALA A 93 -5.06 9.76 -5.12
C ALA A 93 -3.99 10.82 -5.46
N MET A 94 -2.92 10.40 -6.13
CA MET A 94 -1.83 11.29 -6.56
C MET A 94 -2.30 12.34 -7.56
N ARG A 95 -3.25 12.02 -8.43
CA ARG A 95 -3.86 12.98 -9.36
C ARG A 95 -4.63 14.07 -8.62
N GLU A 96 -5.47 13.71 -7.65
CA GLU A 96 -6.19 14.71 -6.84
C GLU A 96 -5.22 15.57 -6.02
N PHE A 97 -4.20 14.92 -5.43
CA PHE A 97 -3.21 15.59 -4.60
C PHE A 97 -2.39 16.64 -5.37
N ARG A 98 -1.88 16.29 -6.56
CA ARG A 98 -1.05 17.21 -7.37
C ARG A 98 -1.84 18.38 -7.96
N GLU A 99 -3.17 18.25 -8.12
CA GLU A 99 -3.99 19.38 -8.54
C GLU A 99 -4.16 20.40 -7.42
N ARG A 100 -4.27 19.93 -6.17
CA ARG A 100 -4.31 20.82 -4.99
C ARG A 100 -2.94 21.41 -4.64
N TYR A 101 -1.86 20.66 -4.90
CA TYR A 101 -0.49 21.04 -4.53
C TYR A 101 0.46 20.97 -5.74
N PRO A 102 0.58 22.07 -6.52
CA PRO A 102 1.31 22.07 -7.79
C PRO A 102 2.80 21.70 -7.72
N TYR A 103 3.43 21.86 -6.54
CA TYR A 103 4.81 21.42 -6.30
C TYR A 103 5.03 19.93 -6.66
N PHE A 104 4.01 19.10 -6.45
CA PHE A 104 4.04 17.66 -6.71
C PHE A 104 3.63 17.27 -8.14
N LYS A 105 3.70 18.19 -9.12
CA LYS A 105 3.39 17.86 -10.53
C LYS A 105 4.54 17.15 -11.28
N GLY A 106 5.71 17.01 -10.65
CA GLY A 106 6.86 16.28 -11.19
C GLY A 106 6.62 14.76 -11.36
N PRO A 107 7.59 14.04 -11.95
CA PRO A 107 7.50 12.59 -12.10
C PRO A 107 7.65 11.89 -10.75
N PHE A 108 6.85 10.84 -10.55
CA PHE A 108 7.01 9.90 -9.44
C PHE A 108 7.48 8.55 -9.98
N LYS A 109 8.33 7.88 -9.19
CA LYS A 109 8.70 6.49 -9.42
C LYS A 109 7.80 5.62 -8.56
N ASP A 110 7.18 4.61 -9.16
CA ASP A 110 6.56 3.53 -8.41
C ASP A 110 7.64 2.55 -7.92
N SER A 111 7.66 2.29 -6.61
CA SER A 111 8.60 1.39 -5.95
C SER A 111 8.01 0.01 -5.66
N GLY A 112 6.75 -0.22 -6.05
CA GLY A 112 6.00 -1.44 -5.79
C GLY A 112 5.30 -1.44 -4.42
N TYR A 113 4.65 -2.55 -4.13
CA TYR A 113 3.74 -2.71 -3.00
C TYR A 113 4.07 -3.96 -2.20
N ALA A 114 3.76 -3.89 -0.91
CA ALA A 114 3.84 -5.00 0.02
C ALA A 114 2.58 -5.07 0.88
N ILE A 115 2.24 -6.27 1.32
CA ILE A 115 1.20 -6.55 2.31
C ILE A 115 1.90 -6.98 3.59
N GLN A 116 1.44 -6.47 4.72
CA GLN A 116 1.95 -6.79 6.05
C GLN A 116 0.80 -7.16 6.99
N ARG A 117 0.97 -8.24 7.74
CA ARG A 117 0.16 -8.60 8.91
C ARG A 117 0.94 -8.31 10.19
N THR A 118 0.27 -7.71 11.16
CA THR A 118 0.79 -7.44 12.50
C THR A 118 -0.26 -7.90 13.50
N ASP A 119 0.03 -8.98 14.21
CA ASP A 119 -0.87 -9.53 15.23
C ASP A 119 -0.79 -8.77 16.56
N VAL A 120 -1.69 -9.07 17.49
CA VAL A 120 -1.68 -8.46 18.83
C VAL A 120 -0.33 -8.71 19.51
N GLY A 121 0.36 -7.63 19.92
CA GLY A 121 1.68 -7.69 20.53
C GLY A 121 2.84 -7.68 19.54
N GLU A 122 2.57 -7.59 18.24
CA GLU A 122 3.55 -7.30 17.21
C GLU A 122 3.61 -5.79 16.91
N HIS A 123 4.70 -5.32 16.30
CA HIS A 123 4.98 -3.89 16.21
C HIS A 123 5.99 -3.53 15.13
N TYR A 124 6.03 -2.25 14.78
CA TYR A 124 7.20 -1.63 14.16
C TYR A 124 7.49 -0.34 14.93
N HIS A 125 8.66 -0.27 15.57
CA HIS A 125 9.04 0.89 16.36
C HIS A 125 9.20 2.15 15.51
N TRP A 126 9.19 3.31 16.16
CA TRP A 126 9.40 4.62 15.54
C TRP A 126 10.64 4.62 14.65
N HIS A 127 10.46 5.02 13.41
CA HIS A 127 11.51 5.10 12.40
C HIS A 127 11.22 6.22 11.41
N ILE A 128 12.19 6.49 10.54
CA ILE A 128 12.05 7.38 9.39
C ILE A 128 12.21 6.50 8.15
N ASP A 129 11.29 6.63 7.21
CA ASP A 129 11.41 5.97 5.90
C ASP A 129 12.50 6.69 5.09
N GLY A 130 13.73 6.19 5.21
CA GLY A 130 14.88 6.62 4.42
C GLY A 130 14.88 5.91 3.07
N GLY A 131 14.70 6.69 1.99
CA GLY A 131 14.84 6.25 0.60
C GLY A 131 16.30 6.00 0.21
#